data_AF-A0A7J7CWT1-F1
#
_entry.id   AF-A0A7J7CWT1-F1
#
_cell.length_a   1.000
_cell.length_b   1.000
_cell.length_c   1.000
_cell.angle_alpha   90.00
_cell.angle_beta   90.00
_cell.angle_gamma   90.00
#
_symmetry.space_group_name_H-M   'P 1'
#
loop_
_entity.id
_entity.type
_entity.pdbx_description
1 polymer ?
#
loop_
_entity_poly.entity_id
_entity_poly.type
_entity_poly.pdbx_seq_one_letter_code
_entity_poly.pdbx_strand_id
1 'polypeptide(L)'
;MRRGRFLNNSIAFVCILVSVCCLLVLMISVLKLPEASLGSKADRLYQTRKTRTLSKDENLSKFGEIMIQMLPEDLPFTVFVPSEKAFERDLKLQGNDSLVSEKREDTVAILSRILGFSAVPRILSSATLASDKEVSYDSLSGFILYISKDVDGMLVVNGVRSERVDLQKGVFVVHVMDGVIMDAEFQQSVKPDYGED
;
A
#
# COMPACT_ATOMS: atom_id res chain seq x y z
N MET A 1 -67.35 -5.15 -14.19
CA MET A 1 -66.43 -4.09 -13.72
C MET A 1 -66.15 -4.28 -12.23
N ARG A 2 -65.06 -4.96 -11.84
CA ARG A 2 -64.66 -5.11 -10.43
C ARG A 2 -63.75 -3.95 -10.04
N ARG A 3 -64.30 -3.00 -9.29
CA ARG A 3 -63.57 -1.88 -8.67
C ARG A 3 -62.54 -2.46 -7.68
N GLY A 4 -61.26 -2.30 -8.00
CA GLY A 4 -60.15 -2.68 -7.12
C GLY A 4 -60.17 -1.83 -5.85
N ARG A 5 -60.34 -2.48 -4.70
CA ARG A 5 -60.17 -1.88 -3.37
C ARG A 5 -58.68 -1.76 -3.07
N PHE A 6 -58.01 -0.80 -3.70
CA PHE A 6 -56.76 -0.25 -3.19
C PHE A 6 -57.11 1.05 -2.48
N LEU A 7 -56.45 1.33 -1.35
CA LEU A 7 -56.72 2.43 -0.40
C LEU A 7 -57.66 2.00 0.73
N ASN A 8 -57.05 1.55 1.83
CA ASN A 8 -57.58 1.80 3.17
C ASN A 8 -56.49 1.73 4.25
N ASN A 9 -55.32 1.12 3.96
CA ASN A 9 -54.17 1.14 4.87
C ASN A 9 -52.95 1.76 4.18
N SER A 10 -52.94 3.09 4.04
CA SER A 10 -51.78 3.84 3.54
C SER A 10 -50.51 3.51 4.34
N ILE A 11 -50.66 3.32 5.65
CA ILE A 11 -49.59 2.89 6.56
C ILE A 11 -49.05 1.51 6.14
N ALA A 12 -49.92 0.54 5.85
CA ALA A 12 -49.48 -0.79 5.43
C ALA A 12 -48.75 -0.74 4.07
N PHE A 13 -49.20 0.11 3.15
CA PHE A 13 -48.54 0.30 1.86
C PHE A 13 -47.13 0.90 2.00
N VAL A 14 -47.00 1.92 2.86
CA VAL A 14 -45.68 2.54 3.16
C VAL A 14 -44.77 1.53 3.85
N CYS A 15 -45.27 0.75 4.82
CA CYS A 15 -44.47 -0.29 5.48
C CYS A 15 -43.99 -1.37 4.50
N ILE A 16 -44.84 -1.79 3.56
CA ILE A 16 -44.45 -2.76 2.52
C ILE A 16 -43.38 -2.16 1.61
N LEU A 17 -43.55 -0.91 1.17
CA LEU A 17 -42.59 -0.24 0.29
C LEU A 17 -41.21 -0.07 0.96
N VAL A 18 -41.19 0.36 2.23
CA VAL A 18 -39.95 0.49 3.01
C VAL A 18 -39.28 -0.87 3.21
N SER A 19 -40.05 -1.91 3.51
CA SER A 19 -39.54 -3.28 3.66
C SER A 19 -38.90 -3.80 2.37
N VAL A 20 -39.57 -3.61 1.23
CA VAL A 20 -39.03 -3.99 -0.09
C VAL A 20 -37.76 -3.21 -0.42
N CYS A 21 -37.73 -1.90 -0.18
CA CYS A 21 -36.53 -1.09 -0.38
C CYS A 21 -35.37 -1.54 0.51
N CYS A 22 -35.62 -1.84 1.80
CA CYS A 22 -34.60 -2.38 2.70
C CYS A 22 -34.07 -3.72 2.19
N LEU A 23 -34.93 -4.64 1.77
CA LEU A 23 -34.52 -5.92 1.21
C LEU A 23 -33.70 -5.76 -0.07
N LEU A 24 -34.07 -4.84 -0.96
CA LEU A 24 -33.31 -4.55 -2.17
C LEU A 24 -31.92 -3.97 -1.86
N VAL A 25 -31.82 -3.05 -0.89
CA VAL A 25 -30.53 -2.49 -0.45
C VAL A 25 -29.66 -3.56 0.20
N LEU A 26 -30.24 -4.46 1.01
CA LEU A 26 -29.53 -5.60 1.58
C LEU A 26 -29.05 -6.56 0.50
N MET A 27 -29.88 -6.88 -0.49
CA MET A 27 -29.49 -7.74 -1.61
C MET A 27 -28.39 -7.11 -2.45
N ILE A 28 -28.47 -5.82 -2.77
CA ILE A 28 -27.41 -5.11 -3.50
C ILE A 28 -26.12 -5.08 -2.67
N SER A 29 -26.22 -4.88 -1.36
CA SER A 29 -25.06 -4.91 -0.45
C SER A 29 -24.42 -6.29 -0.44
N VAL A 30 -25.21 -7.36 -0.33
CA VAL A 30 -24.73 -8.75 -0.35
C VAL A 30 -24.17 -9.15 -1.71
N LEU A 31 -24.78 -8.70 -2.81
CA LEU A 31 -24.30 -8.95 -4.19
C LEU A 31 -23.06 -8.12 -4.55
N LYS A 32 -22.75 -7.06 -3.80
CA LYS A 32 -21.53 -6.25 -3.92
C LYS A 32 -20.41 -6.67 -2.97
N LEU A 33 -20.61 -7.68 -2.12
CA LEU A 33 -19.48 -8.28 -1.43
C LEU A 33 -18.72 -9.19 -2.40
N PRO A 34 -17.40 -9.02 -2.59
CA PRO A 34 -16.60 -10.09 -3.14
C PRO A 34 -16.72 -11.29 -2.20
N GLU A 35 -16.97 -12.48 -2.73
CA GLU A 35 -17.05 -13.71 -1.96
C GLU A 35 -15.80 -13.85 -1.08
N ALA A 36 -15.98 -13.69 0.23
CA ALA A 36 -15.00 -14.12 1.22
C ALA A 36 -15.01 -15.65 1.25
N SER A 37 -14.24 -16.25 0.33
CA SER A 37 -13.84 -17.65 0.37
C SER A 37 -12.95 -17.87 1.60
N LEU A 38 -13.55 -18.32 2.69
CA LEU A 38 -12.85 -18.89 3.84
C LEU A 38 -12.42 -20.32 3.47
N GLY A 39 -11.17 -20.48 3.03
CA GLY A 39 -10.62 -21.79 2.69
C GLY A 39 -9.24 -21.72 2.03
N SER A 40 -8.19 -21.83 2.86
CA SER A 40 -6.80 -22.19 2.51
C SER A 40 -6.20 -21.55 1.23
N LYS A 41 -6.23 -20.22 1.11
CA LYS A 41 -5.65 -19.49 -0.04
C LYS A 41 -4.37 -18.70 0.29
N ALA A 42 -3.88 -18.73 1.52
CA ALA A 42 -2.62 -18.10 1.89
C ALA A 42 -1.39 -18.80 1.28
N ASP A 43 -1.44 -20.13 1.10
CA ASP A 43 -0.31 -20.90 0.57
C ASP A 43 -0.22 -20.95 -0.96
N ARG A 44 -1.33 -20.75 -1.70
CA ARG A 44 -1.35 -20.93 -3.16
C ARG A 44 -0.95 -19.70 -3.97
N LEU A 45 -0.90 -18.52 -3.35
CA LEU A 45 -0.50 -17.27 -4.01
C LEU A 45 1.02 -17.10 -4.13
N TYR A 46 1.81 -17.74 -3.25
CA TYR A 46 3.27 -17.69 -3.34
C TYR A 46 3.86 -18.57 -4.46
N GLN A 47 3.10 -19.53 -5.00
CA GLN A 47 3.66 -20.54 -5.91
C GLN A 47 3.14 -20.50 -7.36
N THR A 48 2.03 -19.80 -7.65
CA THR A 48 1.38 -19.90 -8.98
C THR A 48 1.68 -18.75 -9.96
N ARG A 49 2.59 -17.82 -9.65
CA ARG A 49 3.06 -16.78 -10.61
C ARG A 49 4.58 -16.75 -10.78
N LYS A 50 5.26 -17.89 -10.67
CA LYS A 50 6.73 -17.97 -10.73
C LYS A 50 7.35 -17.93 -12.16
N THR A 51 6.62 -17.82 -13.27
CA THR A 51 7.30 -17.98 -14.59
C THR A 51 6.83 -17.16 -15.79
N ARG A 52 6.16 -16.02 -15.61
CA ARG A 52 5.99 -14.98 -16.65
C ARG A 52 5.79 -13.65 -15.91
N THR A 53 6.80 -12.95 -15.42
CA THR A 53 7.83 -12.26 -16.20
C THR A 53 8.94 -11.89 -15.21
N LEU A 54 10.01 -12.69 -15.12
CA LEU A 54 11.29 -12.22 -14.57
C LEU A 54 11.98 -11.41 -15.69
N SER A 55 11.39 -10.27 -16.04
CA SER A 55 12.24 -9.18 -16.51
C SER A 55 13.10 -8.86 -15.31
N LYS A 56 14.40 -9.07 -15.45
CA LYS A 56 15.40 -8.51 -14.56
C LYS A 56 15.24 -6.99 -14.67
N ASP A 57 14.28 -6.44 -13.93
CA ASP A 57 14.02 -5.03 -13.88
C ASP A 57 15.13 -4.49 -12.99
N GLU A 58 16.23 -4.02 -13.59
CA GLU A 58 17.45 -3.57 -12.89
C GLU A 58 17.24 -2.29 -12.04
N ASN A 59 15.99 -2.02 -11.68
CA ASN A 59 15.51 -0.75 -11.17
C ASN A 59 15.05 -0.80 -9.72
N LEU A 60 14.63 -1.97 -9.20
CA LEU A 60 14.10 -2.09 -7.84
C LEU A 60 14.72 -3.28 -7.10
N SER A 61 14.97 -3.10 -5.80
CA SER A 61 15.45 -4.18 -4.93
C SER A 61 14.40 -5.27 -4.78
N LYS A 62 14.82 -6.49 -4.39
CA LYS A 62 13.89 -7.60 -4.13
C LYS A 62 12.85 -7.27 -3.07
N PHE A 63 13.24 -6.54 -2.03
CA PHE A 63 12.31 -6.06 -1.01
C PHE A 63 11.34 -5.03 -1.55
N GLY A 64 11.81 -4.12 -2.40
CA GLY A 64 10.95 -3.19 -3.11
C GLY A 64 9.89 -3.88 -3.96
N GLU A 65 10.27 -4.90 -4.72
CA GLU A 65 9.31 -5.69 -5.49
C GLU A 65 8.26 -6.38 -4.61
N ILE A 66 8.67 -6.88 -3.43
CA ILE A 66 7.72 -7.44 -2.45
C ILE A 66 6.78 -6.36 -1.91
N MET A 67 7.28 -5.17 -1.56
CA MET A 67 6.43 -4.06 -1.10
C MET A 67 5.37 -3.68 -2.13
N ILE A 68 5.73 -3.59 -3.41
CA ILE A 68 4.78 -3.30 -4.49
C ILE A 68 3.73 -4.41 -4.63
N GLN A 69 4.12 -5.67 -4.47
CA GLN A 69 3.18 -6.81 -4.50
C GLN A 69 2.19 -6.84 -3.34
N MET A 70 2.45 -6.11 -2.25
CA MET A 70 1.50 -5.98 -1.13
C MET A 70 0.37 -4.97 -1.41
N LEU A 71 0.49 -4.14 -2.46
CA LEU A 71 -0.51 -3.13 -2.80
C LEU A 71 -1.61 -3.68 -3.73
N PRO A 72 -2.83 -3.13 -3.68
CA PRO A 72 -3.88 -3.43 -4.65
C PRO A 72 -3.46 -3.01 -6.07
N GLU A 73 -3.45 -3.95 -7.03
CA GLU A 73 -2.99 -3.73 -8.41
C GLU A 73 -3.84 -2.72 -9.22
N ASP A 74 -5.04 -2.39 -8.76
CA ASP A 74 -6.05 -1.57 -9.46
C ASP A 74 -6.15 -0.12 -8.96
N LEU A 75 -5.43 0.22 -7.88
CA LEU A 75 -5.48 1.53 -7.26
C LEU A 75 -4.18 2.32 -7.45
N PRO A 76 -4.25 3.64 -7.69
CA PRO A 76 -3.06 4.46 -7.88
C PRO A 76 -2.34 4.71 -6.55
N PHE A 77 -1.07 4.36 -6.50
CA PHE A 77 -0.19 4.65 -5.37
C PHE A 77 1.12 5.29 -5.83
N THR A 78 1.67 6.14 -4.97
CA THR A 78 3.09 6.50 -4.99
C THR A 78 3.78 5.82 -3.84
N VAL A 79 4.90 5.15 -4.11
CA VAL A 79 5.64 4.40 -3.09
C VAL A 79 7.09 4.87 -3.04
N PHE A 80 7.54 5.30 -1.87
CA PHE A 80 8.92 5.66 -1.58
C PHE A 80 9.68 4.43 -1.07
N VAL A 81 10.27 3.67 -1.99
CA VAL A 81 10.89 2.38 -1.69
C VAL A 81 12.36 2.57 -1.33
N PRO A 82 12.85 2.04 -0.20
CA PRO A 82 14.27 2.09 0.12
C PRO A 82 15.12 1.32 -0.90
N SER A 83 16.32 1.83 -1.20
CA SER A 83 17.33 1.11 -1.98
C SER A 83 17.80 -0.14 -1.22
N GLU A 84 18.40 -1.09 -1.93
CA GLU A 84 18.96 -2.30 -1.27
C GLU A 84 19.98 -1.93 -0.19
N LYS A 85 20.82 -0.92 -0.46
CA LYS A 85 21.78 -0.39 0.50
C LYS A 85 21.10 0.23 1.73
N ALA A 86 19.99 0.93 1.54
CA ALA A 86 19.22 1.49 2.64
C ALA A 86 18.58 0.39 3.52
N PHE A 87 18.03 -0.66 2.92
CA PHE A 87 17.53 -1.83 3.66
C PHE A 87 18.62 -2.50 4.50
N GLU A 88 19.80 -2.71 3.92
CA GLU A 88 20.92 -3.32 4.61
C GLU A 88 21.46 -2.43 5.74
N ARG A 89 21.61 -1.14 5.47
CA ARG A 89 22.17 -0.18 6.42
C ARG A 89 21.23 0.12 7.59
N ASP A 90 19.96 0.37 7.30
CA ASP A 90 19.02 0.91 8.29
C ASP A 90 18.27 -0.19 9.03
N LEU A 91 18.11 -1.38 8.43
CA LEU A 91 17.34 -2.50 8.97
C LEU A 91 18.12 -3.81 9.08
N LYS A 92 19.38 -3.86 8.61
CA LYS A 92 20.19 -5.09 8.53
C LYS A 92 19.48 -6.23 7.79
N LEU A 93 18.60 -5.89 6.86
CA LEU A 93 17.90 -6.86 6.01
C LEU A 93 18.70 -7.08 4.73
N GLN A 94 19.10 -8.33 4.49
CA GLN A 94 19.76 -8.74 3.26
C GLN A 94 18.80 -9.62 2.45
N GLY A 95 18.66 -9.33 1.14
CA GLY A 95 17.65 -9.96 0.27
C GLY A 95 17.70 -11.50 0.17
N ASN A 96 18.81 -12.11 0.60
CA ASN A 96 19.05 -13.54 0.52
C ASN A 96 18.69 -14.23 1.84
N ASP A 97 19.15 -13.64 2.96
CA ASP A 97 19.08 -14.24 4.29
C ASP A 97 17.74 -13.97 4.98
N SER A 98 17.17 -12.79 4.74
CA SER A 98 15.89 -12.38 5.35
C SER A 98 14.67 -13.10 4.76
N LEU A 99 14.82 -13.72 3.59
CA LEU A 99 13.73 -14.42 2.90
C LEU A 99 13.74 -15.95 3.08
N VAL A 100 14.63 -16.46 3.94
CA VAL A 100 14.62 -17.85 4.43
C VAL A 100 13.39 -18.08 5.31
N SER A 101 12.84 -19.30 5.31
CA SER A 101 11.52 -19.60 5.92
C SER A 101 11.38 -19.17 7.38
N GLU A 102 12.45 -19.27 8.17
CA GLU A 102 12.41 -18.93 9.61
C GLU A 102 12.30 -17.43 9.89
N LYS A 103 12.80 -16.56 9.00
CA LYS A 103 12.80 -15.08 9.18
C LYS A 103 11.85 -14.36 8.22
N ARG A 104 11.13 -15.11 7.39
CA ARG A 104 10.29 -14.55 6.33
C ARG A 104 9.12 -13.78 6.89
N GLU A 105 8.46 -14.30 7.92
CA GLU A 105 7.29 -13.65 8.53
C GLU A 105 7.66 -12.30 9.14
N ASP A 106 8.75 -12.25 9.91
CA ASP A 106 9.29 -11.01 10.48
C ASP A 106 9.64 -9.99 9.39
N THR A 107 10.30 -10.46 8.32
CA THR A 107 10.65 -9.60 7.19
C THR A 107 9.41 -9.04 6.51
N VAL A 108 8.39 -9.85 6.28
CA VAL A 108 7.12 -9.40 5.69
C VAL A 108 6.42 -8.39 6.60
N ALA A 109 6.45 -8.58 7.92
CA ALA A 109 5.89 -7.62 8.88
C ALA A 109 6.62 -6.28 8.83
N ILE A 110 7.96 -6.30 8.78
CA ILE A 110 8.79 -5.10 8.63
C ILE A 110 8.47 -4.37 7.32
N LEU A 111 8.43 -5.09 6.19
CA LEU A 111 8.11 -4.51 4.88
C LEU A 111 6.71 -3.90 4.84
N SER A 112 5.72 -4.57 5.43
CA SER A 112 4.35 -4.07 5.55
C SER A 112 4.31 -2.77 6.36
N ARG A 113 5.06 -2.71 7.47
CA ARG A 113 5.12 -1.51 8.31
C ARG A 113 5.77 -0.33 7.58
N ILE A 114 6.88 -0.57 6.88
CA ILE A 114 7.56 0.44 6.06
C ILE A 114 6.66 0.92 4.93
N LEU A 115 5.95 0.00 4.26
CA LEU A 115 4.99 0.35 3.22
C LEU A 115 3.89 1.27 3.77
N GLY A 116 3.43 1.01 4.99
CA GLY A 116 2.48 1.88 5.70
C GLY A 116 2.96 3.33 5.81
N PHE A 117 4.23 3.55 6.14
CA PHE A 117 4.81 4.88 6.27
C PHE A 117 5.15 5.55 4.93
N SER A 118 5.45 4.75 3.90
CA SER A 118 6.11 5.23 2.67
C SER A 118 5.23 5.21 1.42
N ALA A 119 3.98 4.75 1.52
CA ALA A 119 3.03 4.77 0.40
C ALA A 119 1.96 5.84 0.58
N VAL A 120 1.66 6.57 -0.50
CA VAL A 120 0.58 7.57 -0.58
C VAL A 120 -0.47 7.08 -1.57
N PRO A 121 -1.77 7.07 -1.24
CA PRO A 121 -2.86 6.60 -2.10
C PRO A 121 -3.22 7.60 -3.23
N ARG A 122 -2.21 8.05 -3.98
CA ARG A 122 -2.34 8.88 -5.20
C ARG A 122 -1.06 8.84 -6.02
N ILE A 123 -1.14 9.31 -7.26
CA ILE A 123 0.06 9.51 -8.11
C ILE A 123 0.72 10.85 -7.80
N LEU A 124 2.02 10.80 -7.49
CA LEU A 124 2.93 11.91 -7.27
C LEU A 124 4.15 11.68 -8.15
N SER A 125 4.28 12.48 -9.20
CA SER A 125 5.49 12.52 -10.03
C SER A 125 6.39 13.68 -9.62
N SER A 126 7.70 13.53 -9.82
CA SER A 126 8.67 14.61 -9.56
C SER A 126 8.44 15.85 -10.41
N ALA A 127 7.76 15.69 -11.55
CA ALA A 127 7.36 16.78 -12.46
C ALA A 127 6.18 17.61 -11.92
N THR A 128 5.33 17.02 -11.07
CA THR A 128 4.16 17.70 -10.49
C THR A 128 4.55 18.58 -9.29
N LEU A 129 5.70 18.32 -8.69
CA LEU A 129 6.22 19.03 -7.53
C LEU A 129 7.02 20.25 -7.95
N ALA A 130 6.64 21.43 -7.42
CA ALA A 130 7.37 22.66 -7.63
C ALA A 130 8.73 22.62 -6.91
N SER A 131 9.78 23.14 -7.54
CA SER A 131 11.16 23.03 -7.03
C SER A 131 11.45 23.89 -5.80
N ASP A 132 10.57 24.84 -5.47
CA ASP A 132 10.72 25.81 -4.39
C ASP A 132 9.73 25.60 -3.24
N LYS A 133 8.97 24.49 -3.24
CA LYS A 133 7.93 24.23 -2.25
C LYS A 133 8.02 22.84 -1.65
N GLU A 134 7.87 22.80 -0.34
CA GLU A 134 7.54 21.58 0.38
C GLU A 134 6.03 21.37 0.37
N VAL A 135 5.61 20.13 0.18
CA VAL A 135 4.21 19.71 0.26
C VAL A 135 4.08 18.55 1.23
N SER A 136 2.94 18.45 1.90
CA SER A 136 2.65 17.37 2.85
C SER A 136 1.56 16.43 2.33
N TYR A 137 1.75 15.12 2.51
CA TYR A 137 0.74 14.10 2.24
C TYR A 137 0.66 13.08 3.36
N ASP A 138 -0.54 12.57 3.64
CA ASP A 138 -0.72 11.43 4.52
C ASP A 138 -0.32 10.13 3.81
N SER A 139 0.53 9.33 4.45
CA SER A 139 0.81 7.97 4.02
C SER A 139 -0.34 7.01 4.38
N LEU A 140 -0.24 5.75 3.96
CA LEU A 140 -1.19 4.69 4.29
C LEU A 140 -1.45 4.53 5.80
N SER A 141 -0.43 4.76 6.64
CA SER A 141 -0.58 4.69 8.11
C SER A 141 -1.01 6.03 8.74
N GLY A 142 -1.24 7.07 7.96
CA GLY A 142 -1.45 8.44 8.44
C GLY A 142 -0.17 9.15 8.91
N PHE A 143 1.01 8.57 8.66
CA PHE A 143 2.28 9.25 8.89
C PHE A 143 2.48 10.33 7.83
N ILE A 144 2.77 11.56 8.26
CA ILE A 144 2.88 12.71 7.35
C ILE A 144 4.23 12.69 6.63
N LEU A 145 4.16 12.73 5.29
CA LEU A 145 5.30 12.84 4.39
C LEU A 145 5.43 14.28 3.90
N TYR A 146 6.49 14.95 4.33
CA TYR A 146 6.97 16.23 3.84
C TYR A 146 7.89 15.98 2.65
N ILE A 147 7.45 16.38 1.47
CA ILE A 147 8.11 16.13 0.19
C ILE A 147 8.55 17.46 -0.40
N SER A 148 9.83 17.55 -0.73
CA SER A 148 10.43 18.65 -1.47
C SER A 148 11.28 18.12 -2.62
N LYS A 149 11.76 19.02 -3.47
CA LYS A 149 12.65 18.71 -4.59
C LYS A 149 13.95 19.48 -4.41
N ASP A 150 15.08 18.80 -4.54
CA ASP A 150 16.39 19.44 -4.44
C ASP A 150 16.82 20.09 -5.77
N VAL A 151 18.03 20.67 -5.77
CA VAL A 151 18.61 21.36 -6.94
C VAL A 151 18.85 20.46 -8.14
N ASP A 152 19.05 19.15 -7.92
CA ASP A 152 19.26 18.15 -8.97
C ASP A 152 17.94 17.59 -9.49
N GLY A 153 16.82 18.02 -8.90
CA GLY A 153 15.50 17.55 -9.22
C GLY A 153 15.11 16.22 -8.55
N MET A 154 15.88 15.78 -7.56
CA MET A 154 15.57 14.60 -6.77
C MET A 154 14.60 14.94 -5.65
N LEU A 155 13.74 13.99 -5.30
CA LEU A 155 12.82 14.14 -4.18
C LEU A 155 13.56 13.96 -2.85
N VAL A 156 13.22 14.80 -1.87
CA VAL A 156 13.60 14.66 -0.47
C VAL A 156 12.32 14.48 0.32
N VAL A 157 12.20 13.37 1.03
CA VAL A 157 11.01 13.01 1.81
C VAL A 157 11.40 12.81 3.27
N ASN A 158 10.88 13.63 4.17
CA ASN A 158 11.22 13.62 5.60
C ASN A 158 12.75 13.59 5.85
N GLY A 159 13.52 14.32 5.03
CA GLY A 159 14.98 14.36 5.10
C GLY A 159 15.71 13.20 4.40
N VAL A 160 15.00 12.20 3.89
CA VAL A 160 15.58 11.11 3.09
C VAL A 160 15.57 11.48 1.61
N ARG A 161 16.74 11.47 0.98
CA ARG A 161 16.89 11.79 -0.45
C ARG A 161 16.60 10.58 -1.33
N SER A 162 16.01 10.81 -2.50
CA SER A 162 15.86 9.79 -3.54
C SER A 162 17.14 9.57 -4.35
N GLU A 163 17.37 8.33 -4.73
CA GLU A 163 18.40 7.90 -5.70
C GLU A 163 17.83 7.85 -7.12
N ARG A 164 16.55 7.47 -7.25
CA ARG A 164 15.83 7.40 -8.53
C ARG A 164 14.38 7.85 -8.31
N VAL A 165 13.81 8.54 -9.29
CA VAL A 165 12.44 9.06 -9.22
C VAL A 165 11.64 8.59 -10.43
N ASP A 166 10.31 8.63 -10.30
CA ASP A 166 9.33 8.41 -11.37
C ASP A 166 9.43 7.04 -12.08
N LEU A 167 9.75 5.97 -11.34
CA LEU A 167 9.72 4.61 -11.89
C LEU A 167 8.28 4.12 -12.00
N GLN A 168 7.82 3.85 -13.22
CA GLN A 168 6.48 3.34 -13.47
C GLN A 168 6.42 1.81 -13.25
N LYS A 169 5.52 1.36 -12.37
CA LYS A 169 5.25 -0.07 -12.11
C LYS A 169 3.75 -0.32 -12.18
N GLY A 170 3.25 -0.68 -13.36
CA GLY A 170 1.81 -0.82 -13.59
C GLY A 170 1.11 0.53 -13.38
N VAL A 171 0.15 0.58 -12.45
CA VAL A 171 -0.57 1.81 -12.06
C VAL A 171 0.18 2.62 -10.98
N PHE A 172 1.28 2.11 -10.45
CA PHE A 172 2.04 2.76 -9.38
C PHE A 172 3.18 3.63 -9.90
N VAL A 173 3.50 4.68 -9.16
CA VAL A 173 4.76 5.43 -9.29
C VAL A 173 5.66 5.10 -8.12
N VAL A 174 6.92 4.75 -8.41
CA VAL A 174 7.90 4.35 -7.41
C VAL A 174 9.09 5.30 -7.44
N HIS A 175 9.49 5.76 -6.26
CA HIS A 175 10.71 6.54 -6.05
C HIS A 175 11.65 5.72 -5.16
N VAL A 176 12.89 5.53 -5.58
CA VAL A 176 13.90 4.79 -4.82
C VAL A 176 14.62 5.74 -3.88
N MET A 177 14.66 5.42 -2.60
CA MET A 177 15.18 6.28 -1.52
C MET A 177 16.51 5.76 -0.97
N ASP A 178 17.46 6.66 -0.70
CA ASP A 178 18.72 6.35 0.03
C ASP A 178 18.49 6.33 1.54
N GLY A 179 17.41 5.69 1.98
CA GLY A 179 17.07 5.57 3.39
C GLY A 179 15.68 5.01 3.57
N VAL A 180 15.41 4.52 4.78
CA VAL A 180 14.09 4.02 5.14
C VAL A 180 13.28 5.12 5.83
N ILE A 181 12.13 5.45 5.25
CA ILE A 181 11.17 6.39 5.81
C ILE A 181 10.31 5.66 6.84
N MET A 182 10.38 6.08 8.10
CA MET A 182 9.62 5.50 9.21
C MET A 182 9.47 6.51 10.36
N ASP A 183 8.58 6.23 11.31
CA ASP A 183 8.48 6.99 12.56
C ASP A 183 9.62 6.64 13.53
N ALA A 184 9.79 7.50 14.54
CA ALA A 184 10.86 7.34 15.53
C ALA A 184 10.68 6.09 16.41
N GLU A 185 9.43 5.69 16.68
CA GLU A 185 9.13 4.51 17.49
C GLU A 185 9.56 3.22 16.79
N PHE A 186 9.20 3.08 15.51
CA PHE A 186 9.61 1.95 14.70
C PHE A 186 11.12 1.95 14.48
N GLN A 187 11.72 3.13 14.24
CA GLN A 187 13.16 3.24 14.12
C GLN A 187 13.88 2.74 15.38
N GLN A 188 13.37 3.01 16.58
CA GLN A 188 13.93 2.48 17.82
C GLN A 188 13.76 0.95 17.93
N SER A 189 12.62 0.41 17.48
CA SER A 189 12.36 -1.03 17.54
C SER A 189 13.27 -1.87 16.63
N VAL A 190 13.82 -1.27 15.57
CA VAL A 190 14.71 -1.93 14.60
C VAL A 190 16.18 -1.58 14.80
N LYS A 191 16.49 -0.59 15.67
CA LYS A 191 17.88 -0.28 16.02
C LYS A 191 18.50 -1.46 16.75
N PRO A 192 19.78 -1.78 16.48
CA PRO A 192 20.49 -2.73 17.31
C PRO A 192 20.60 -2.17 18.73
N ASP A 193 20.48 -3.05 19.71
CA ASP A 193 20.87 -2.77 21.08
C ASP A 193 22.39 -2.53 21.04
N TYR A 194 22.81 -1.27 21.04
CA TYR A 194 24.20 -0.93 21.29
C TYR A 194 24.43 -1.21 22.77
N GLY A 195 24.72 -2.47 23.09
CA GLY A 195 25.37 -2.81 24.34
C GLY A 195 26.60 -1.91 24.45
N GLU A 196 26.64 -1.12 25.50
CA GLU A 196 27.82 -0.38 25.92
C GLU A 196 28.96 -1.40 26.11
N ASP A 197 29.90 -1.46 25.18
CA ASP A 197 31.22 -2.07 25.37
C ASP A 197 32.22 -1.03 25.88
#